data_AF-A0A3N6FGH5-F1
#
_entry.id   AF-A0A3N6FGH5-F1
#
_cell.length_a   1.000
_cell.length_b   1.000
_cell.length_c   1.000
_cell.angle_alpha   90.00
_cell.angle_beta   90.00
_cell.angle_gamma   90.00
#
_symmetry.space_group_name_H-M   'P 1'
#
loop_
_entity.id
_entity.type
_entity.pdbx_description
1 polymer ?
#
loop_
_entity_poly.entity_id
_entity_poly.type
_entity_poly.pdbx_seq_one_letter_code
_entity_poly.pdbx_strand_id
1 'polypeptide(L)'
;MTGDERLRWHGYSYSIDLSGGILTDYESDELDQVTTRIGEPYAVYVSCQSMEAARAFLRDVLPGLDGLVDTNHYEILQAGDFLTLVDRHPDWDWRRQPSTDLE
;
A
#
# COMPACT_ATOMS: atom_id res chain seq x y z
N MET A 1 9.03 -15.73 -16.60
CA MET A 1 9.81 -15.56 -15.37
C MET A 1 9.15 -16.42 -14.31
N THR A 2 9.91 -17.30 -13.65
CA THR A 2 9.40 -18.20 -12.62
C THR A 2 9.03 -17.39 -11.38
N GLY A 3 7.75 -17.42 -10.99
CA GLY A 3 7.14 -16.58 -9.94
C GLY A 3 7.55 -16.90 -8.50
N ASP A 4 8.82 -17.22 -8.26
CA ASP A 4 9.38 -17.56 -6.94
C ASP A 4 10.47 -16.58 -6.47
N GLU A 5 10.73 -15.49 -7.20
CA GLU A 5 11.65 -14.45 -6.71
C GLU A 5 10.98 -13.64 -5.61
N ARG A 6 11.42 -13.90 -4.37
CA ARG A 6 11.03 -13.17 -3.18
C ARG A 6 12.11 -12.16 -2.83
N LEU A 7 11.72 -10.90 -2.68
CA LEU A 7 12.58 -9.88 -2.09
C LEU A 7 12.71 -10.16 -0.59
N ARG A 8 13.94 -10.28 -0.10
CA ARG A 8 14.23 -10.30 1.34
C ARG A 8 14.72 -8.92 1.76
N TRP A 9 14.00 -8.27 2.66
CA TRP A 9 14.29 -6.91 3.10
C TRP A 9 13.90 -6.73 4.57
N HIS A 10 14.78 -6.13 5.37
CA HIS A 10 14.66 -6.00 6.84
C HIS A 10 14.18 -7.26 7.58
N GLY A 11 14.59 -8.44 7.13
CA GLY A 11 14.22 -9.72 7.76
C GLY A 11 12.85 -10.28 7.34
N TYR A 12 12.08 -9.55 6.52
CA TYR A 12 10.83 -10.04 5.94
C TYR A 12 11.02 -10.53 4.50
N SER A 13 10.01 -11.26 4.03
CA SER A 13 9.93 -11.72 2.64
C SER A 13 8.73 -11.08 1.96
N TYR A 14 8.95 -10.57 0.74
CA TYR A 14 7.94 -9.93 -0.10
C TYR A 14 7.87 -10.63 -1.45
N SER A 15 6.66 -10.85 -1.96
CA SER A 15 6.46 -11.16 -3.38
C SER A 15 6.03 -9.88 -4.08
N ILE A 16 6.74 -9.49 -5.12
CA ILE A 16 6.47 -8.26 -5.87
C ILE A 16 6.11 -8.64 -7.29
N ASP A 17 4.97 -8.13 -7.75
CA ASP A 17 4.56 -8.20 -9.15
C ASP A 17 4.54 -6.79 -9.74
N LEU A 18 5.42 -6.58 -10.72
CA LEU A 18 5.61 -5.33 -11.45
C LEU A 18 4.88 -5.31 -12.81
N SER A 19 4.12 -6.36 -13.13
CA SER A 19 3.46 -6.51 -14.42
C SER A 19 2.31 -5.54 -14.64
N GLY A 20 1.81 -4.90 -13.58
CA GLY A 20 0.55 -4.15 -13.62
C GLY A 20 -0.69 -5.05 -13.66
N GLY A 21 -0.54 -6.37 -13.63
CA GLY A 21 -1.64 -7.34 -13.72
C GLY A 21 -2.69 -7.16 -12.63
N ILE A 22 -2.32 -6.62 -11.47
CA ILE A 22 -3.26 -6.30 -10.39
C ILE A 22 -4.37 -5.31 -10.81
N LEU A 23 -4.15 -4.50 -11.85
CA LEU A 23 -5.21 -3.62 -12.38
C LEU A 23 -6.41 -4.39 -12.92
N THR A 24 -6.26 -5.67 -13.30
CA THR A 24 -7.39 -6.49 -13.78
C THR A 24 -8.36 -6.87 -12.67
N ASP A 25 -7.97 -6.68 -11.41
CA ASP A 25 -8.79 -7.00 -10.24
C ASP A 25 -9.72 -5.83 -9.85
N TYR A 26 -9.57 -4.67 -10.48
CA TYR A 26 -10.37 -3.47 -10.23
C TYR A 26 -11.49 -3.32 -11.26
N GLU A 27 -12.63 -2.80 -10.80
CA GLU A 27 -13.74 -2.48 -11.69
C GLU A 27 -13.40 -1.24 -12.56
N SER A 28 -13.99 -1.15 -13.75
CA SER A 28 -13.63 -0.09 -14.71
C SER A 28 -13.91 1.32 -14.19
N ASP A 29 -14.96 1.50 -13.39
CA ASP A 29 -15.31 2.80 -12.79
C ASP A 29 -14.36 3.22 -11.66
N GLU A 30 -13.73 2.27 -10.97
CA GLU A 30 -12.65 2.54 -10.01
C GLU A 30 -11.38 2.98 -10.75
N LEU A 31 -11.03 2.30 -11.83
CA LEU A 31 -9.88 2.64 -12.68
C LEU A 31 -10.06 4.01 -13.34
N ASP A 32 -11.27 4.36 -13.78
CA ASP A 32 -11.58 5.68 -14.36
C ASP A 32 -11.36 6.81 -13.34
N GLN A 33 -11.72 6.58 -12.07
CA GLN A 33 -11.51 7.54 -10.99
C GLN A 33 -10.03 7.77 -10.71
N VAL A 34 -9.23 6.70 -10.66
CA VAL A 34 -7.78 6.79 -10.50
C VAL A 34 -7.17 7.50 -11.70
N THR A 35 -7.55 7.10 -12.92
CA THR A 35 -7.02 7.66 -14.16
C THR A 35 -7.29 9.16 -14.29
N THR A 36 -8.47 9.61 -13.85
CA THR A 36 -8.83 11.04 -13.83
C THR A 36 -7.93 11.85 -12.89
N ARG A 37 -7.40 11.24 -11.82
CA ARG A 37 -6.58 11.92 -10.82
C ARG A 37 -5.09 11.91 -11.16
N ILE A 38 -4.58 10.82 -11.73
CA ILE A 38 -3.13 10.61 -11.92
C ILE A 38 -2.69 10.31 -13.37
N GLY A 39 -3.62 10.26 -14.32
CA GLY A 39 -3.37 9.76 -15.67
C GLY A 39 -3.32 8.23 -15.73
N GLU A 40 -2.75 7.67 -16.80
CA GLU A 40 -2.64 6.21 -16.96
C GLU A 40 -1.92 5.58 -15.74
N PRO A 41 -2.60 4.69 -14.97
CA PRO A 41 -2.02 4.14 -13.77
C PRO A 41 -0.97 3.07 -14.08
N TYR A 42 0.12 3.08 -13.31
CA TYR A 42 1.03 1.94 -13.20
C TYR A 42 0.89 1.34 -11.81
N ALA A 43 0.56 0.05 -11.73
CA ALA A 43 0.37 -0.63 -10.46
C ALA A 43 1.47 -1.66 -10.17
N VAL A 44 1.84 -1.72 -8.90
CA VAL A 44 2.74 -2.72 -8.34
C VAL A 44 2.00 -3.45 -7.24
N TYR A 45 1.94 -4.77 -7.33
CA TYR A 45 1.38 -5.59 -6.25
C TYR A 45 2.50 -6.09 -5.34
N VAL A 46 2.32 -5.93 -4.04
CA VAL A 46 3.26 -6.42 -3.03
C VAL A 46 2.52 -7.30 -2.03
N SER A 47 2.80 -8.60 -2.09
CA SER A 47 2.36 -9.54 -1.06
C SER A 47 3.34 -9.49 0.11
N CYS A 48 2.85 -9.05 1.27
CA CYS A 48 3.64 -8.95 2.49
C CYS A 48 3.40 -10.19 3.36
N GLN A 49 4.47 -10.70 4.00
CA GLN A 49 4.38 -11.83 4.93
C GLN A 49 3.45 -11.57 6.13
N SER A 50 3.35 -10.32 6.57
CA SER A 50 2.53 -9.89 7.72
C SER A 50 2.21 -8.40 7.61
N MET A 51 1.33 -7.91 8.49
CA MET A 51 1.07 -6.47 8.62
C MET A 51 2.31 -5.70 9.10
N GLU A 52 3.11 -6.32 9.97
CA GLU A 52 4.40 -5.75 10.39
C GLU A 52 5.36 -5.57 9.20
N ALA A 53 5.44 -6.57 8.32
CA ALA A 53 6.21 -6.48 7.09
C ALA A 53 5.68 -5.38 6.15
N ALA A 54 4.35 -5.22 6.06
CA ALA A 54 3.73 -4.16 5.26
C ALA A 54 4.06 -2.77 5.82
N ARG A 55 3.98 -2.57 7.15
CA ARG A 55 4.42 -1.33 7.82
C ARG A 55 5.87 -1.02 7.56
N ALA A 56 6.76 -2.01 7.73
CA ALA A 56 8.19 -1.85 7.47
C ALA A 56 8.44 -1.44 6.01
N PHE A 57 7.79 -2.11 5.05
CA PHE A 57 7.92 -1.79 3.63
C PHE A 57 7.44 -0.37 3.32
N LEU A 58 6.24 0.01 3.78
CA LEU A 58 5.66 1.33 3.52
C LEU A 58 6.48 2.46 4.14
N ARG A 59 7.08 2.26 5.32
CA ARG A 59 8.02 3.22 5.91
C ARG A 59 9.25 3.49 5.05
N ASP A 60 9.67 2.52 4.24
CA ASP A 60 10.84 2.67 3.38
C ASP A 60 10.49 3.27 2.01
N VAL A 61 9.32 2.92 1.46
CA VAL A 61 8.96 3.30 0.08
C VAL A 61 8.13 4.58 -0.03
N LEU A 62 7.33 4.93 0.98
CA LEU A 62 6.48 6.11 0.94
C LEU A 62 7.20 7.45 1.21
N PRO A 63 8.32 7.54 1.96
CA PRO A 63 8.97 8.83 2.18
C PRO A 63 9.35 9.52 0.86
N GLY A 64 8.89 10.76 0.70
CA GLY A 64 9.14 11.56 -0.50
C GLY A 64 8.13 11.33 -1.64
N LEU A 65 7.18 10.41 -1.49
CA LEU A 65 6.04 10.30 -2.39
C LEU A 65 4.94 11.27 -1.95
N ASP A 66 4.52 12.14 -2.88
CA ASP A 66 3.29 12.91 -2.77
C ASP A 66 2.16 12.08 -3.37
N GLY A 67 1.22 11.65 -2.54
CA GLY A 67 0.23 10.66 -2.94
C GLY A 67 -0.76 10.29 -1.85
N LEU A 68 -1.68 9.41 -2.22
CA LEU A 68 -2.77 8.95 -1.38
C LEU A 68 -2.59 7.47 -1.04
N VAL A 69 -2.98 7.10 0.19
CA VAL A 69 -3.04 5.72 0.66
C VAL A 69 -4.50 5.39 0.95
N ASP A 70 -5.06 4.44 0.21
CA ASP A 70 -6.34 3.81 0.55
C ASP A 70 -6.10 2.75 1.63
N THR A 71 -6.77 2.87 2.76
CA THR A 71 -6.63 1.93 3.89
C THR A 71 -7.47 0.66 3.71
N ASN A 72 -8.26 0.57 2.64
CA ASN A 72 -9.34 -0.42 2.45
C ASN A 72 -10.39 -0.37 3.57
N HIS A 73 -10.50 0.77 4.26
CA HIS A 73 -11.50 1.02 5.30
C HIS A 73 -12.31 2.29 5.00
N TYR A 74 -12.67 2.49 3.73
CA TYR A 74 -13.39 3.69 3.24
C TYR A 74 -12.66 5.00 3.56
N GLU A 75 -11.36 4.95 3.78
CA GLU A 75 -10.53 6.07 4.18
C GLU A 75 -9.33 6.16 3.24
N ILE A 76 -9.14 7.36 2.68
CA ILE A 76 -8.01 7.69 1.82
C ILE A 76 -7.23 8.80 2.53
N LEU A 77 -5.99 8.51 2.88
CA LEU A 77 -5.10 9.41 3.62
C LEU A 77 -4.00 9.96 2.71
N GLN A 78 -3.47 11.14 3.04
CA GLN A 78 -2.20 11.57 2.45
C GLN A 78 -1.09 10.63 2.90
N ALA A 79 -0.14 10.30 2.02
CA ALA A 79 0.95 9.37 2.33
C ALA A 79 1.77 9.82 3.56
N GLY A 80 2.01 11.13 3.70
CA GLY A 80 2.69 11.70 4.87
C GLY A 80 1.91 11.55 6.17
N ASP A 81 0.59 11.74 6.13
CA ASP A 81 -0.29 11.57 7.29
C ASP A 81 -0.37 10.09 7.69
N PHE A 82 -0.51 9.20 6.71
CA PHE A 82 -0.48 7.75 6.91
C PHE A 82 0.83 7.30 7.57
N LEU A 83 1.98 7.76 7.07
CA LEU A 83 3.29 7.46 7.67
C LEU A 83 3.37 7.94 9.12
N THR A 84 2.88 9.15 9.39
CA THR A 84 2.86 9.70 10.76
C THR A 84 2.04 8.82 11.71
N LEU A 85 0.90 8.30 11.25
CA LEU A 85 0.06 7.39 12.02
C LEU A 85 0.73 6.03 12.23
N VAL A 86 1.35 5.46 11.19
CA VAL A 86 2.10 4.20 11.30
C VAL A 86 3.29 4.34 12.28
N ASP A 87 3.95 5.49 12.31
CA ASP A 87 5.05 5.74 13.25
C ASP A 87 4.55 5.95 14.69
N ARG A 88 3.41 6.62 14.87
CA ARG A 88 2.81 6.84 16.20
C ARG A 88 2.18 5.56 16.77
N HIS A 89 1.57 4.73 15.92
CA HIS A 89 0.80 3.55 16.31
C HIS A 89 1.40 2.29 15.66
N PRO A 90 2.50 1.73 16.20
CA PRO A 90 3.24 0.64 15.56
C PRO A 90 2.45 -0.66 15.40
N ASP A 91 1.39 -0.84 16.18
CA ASP A 91 0.51 -2.02 16.14
C ASP A 91 -0.73 -1.83 15.25
N TRP A 92 -0.95 -0.62 14.70
CA TRP A 92 -2.13 -0.31 13.92
C TRP A 92 -2.23 -1.18 12.66
N ASP A 93 -3.36 -1.90 12.52
CA ASP A 93 -3.78 -2.58 11.30
C ASP A 93 -4.90 -1.75 10.67
N TRP A 94 -4.53 -0.87 9.74
CA TRP A 94 -5.44 0.07 9.07
C TRP A 94 -6.59 -0.59 8.31
N ARG A 95 -6.48 -1.88 7.98
CA ARG A 95 -7.58 -2.63 7.33
C ARG A 95 -8.68 -3.00 8.33
N ARG A 96 -8.40 -2.94 9.62
CA ARG A 96 -9.29 -3.41 10.71
C ARG A 96 -9.76 -2.29 11.62
N GLN A 97 -9.00 -1.21 11.72
CA GLN A 97 -9.30 -0.06 12.58
C GLN A 97 -9.09 1.22 11.75
N PRO A 98 -10.08 2.10 11.60
CA PRO A 98 -9.91 3.38 10.93
C PRO A 98 -8.97 4.29 11.71
N SER A 99 -8.36 5.28 11.02
CA SER A 99 -7.45 6.21 11.71
C SER A 99 -8.15 7.06 12.77
N THR A 100 -9.46 7.29 12.63
CA THR A 100 -10.28 8.07 13.57
C THR A 100 -10.40 7.44 14.96
N ASP A 101 -10.09 6.15 15.07
CA ASP A 101 -10.18 5.38 16.32
C ASP A 101 -8.80 5.27 17.02
N LEU A 102 -7.78 5.99 16.52
CA LEU A 102 -6.47 6.08 17.12
C LEU A 102 -6.42 7.30 18.06
N GLU A 103 -6.19 7.07 19.36
CA GLU A 103 -6.07 8.11 20.40
C GLU A 103 -4.74 8.89 20.36
#